data_AF-A0A5P1FBK6-F1
#
_entry.id   AF-A0A5P1FBK6-F1
#
_cell.length_a   1.000
_cell.length_b   1.000
_cell.length_c   1.000
_cell.angle_alpha   90.00
_cell.angle_beta   90.00
_cell.angle_gamma   90.00
#
_symmetry.space_group_name_H-M   'P 1'
#
loop_
_entity.id
_entity.type
_entity.pdbx_description
1 polymer ?
#
loop_
_entity_poly.entity_id
_entity_poly.type
_entity_poly.pdbx_seq_one_letter_code
_entity_poly.pdbx_strand_id
1 'polypeptide(L)'
;MGRISKVSTQLLQLVNEEASHKVSEVEQKYNEIRRPVYLRRNQIIESISEFWLSAFLSHLALGDLLSDEDQEIFKYFVSLDVEDFKDVKSGYSITFTFSPNPYFEDTKLTKAFSFSDEGAVNITGTSIKWKEGKNIANGIEQKKKGKKRPYAGTSFFRWFSETHENDMSEIATDEVADMIKEDLWPNPLKYFNNEADEDDSDEDDDGEHDFDDEENDYDDSDESP
;
A
#
# COMPACT_ATOMS: atom_id res chain seq x y z
N MET A 1 -17.76 -42.30 -9.43
CA MET A 1 -17.72 -40.87 -9.80
C MET A 1 -17.50 -39.97 -8.57
N GLY A 2 -18.31 -40.05 -7.50
CA GLY A 2 -18.15 -39.22 -6.30
C GLY A 2 -16.83 -39.36 -5.52
N ARG A 3 -16.22 -40.55 -5.45
CA ARG A 3 -14.91 -40.75 -4.79
C ARG A 3 -13.75 -40.10 -5.56
N ILE A 4 -13.75 -40.18 -6.90
CA ILE A 4 -12.72 -39.59 -7.76
C ILE A 4 -12.79 -38.06 -7.67
N SER A 5 -14.00 -37.48 -7.71
CA SER A 5 -14.19 -36.04 -7.51
C SER A 5 -13.69 -35.59 -6.14
N LYS A 6 -14.02 -36.31 -5.06
CA LYS A 6 -13.55 -35.94 -3.71
C LYS A 6 -12.02 -36.00 -3.58
N VAL A 7 -11.40 -37.07 -4.07
CA VAL A 7 -9.93 -37.22 -4.02
C VAL A 7 -9.25 -36.17 -4.89
N SER A 8 -9.76 -35.91 -6.10
CA SER A 8 -9.22 -34.88 -6.99
C SER A 8 -9.30 -33.48 -6.36
N THR A 9 -10.44 -33.11 -5.75
CA THR A 9 -10.59 -31.81 -5.08
C THR A 9 -9.63 -31.69 -3.89
N GLN A 10 -9.49 -32.75 -3.09
CA GLN A 10 -8.58 -32.75 -1.94
C GLN A 10 -7.11 -32.61 -2.36
N LEU A 11 -6.68 -33.34 -3.39
CA LEU A 11 -5.31 -33.25 -3.89
C LEU A 11 -5.00 -31.87 -4.48
N LEU A 12 -5.93 -31.30 -5.26
CA LEU A 12 -5.79 -29.94 -5.79
C LEU A 12 -5.72 -28.90 -4.67
N GLN A 13 -6.55 -29.06 -3.63
CA GLN A 13 -6.51 -28.17 -2.47
C GLN A 13 -5.15 -28.22 -1.77
N LEU A 14 -4.58 -29.40 -1.55
CA LEU A 14 -3.25 -29.54 -0.94
C LEU A 14 -2.15 -28.88 -1.77
N VAL A 15 -2.17 -29.05 -3.09
CA VAL A 15 -1.19 -28.40 -3.99
C VAL A 15 -1.35 -26.88 -3.96
N ASN A 16 -2.58 -26.37 -3.93
CA ASN A 16 -2.85 -24.94 -3.84
C ASN A 16 -2.41 -24.35 -2.49
N GLU A 17 -2.62 -25.08 -1.39
CA GLU A 17 -2.15 -24.71 -0.05
C GLU A 17 -0.62 -24.64 0.00
N GLU A 18 0.07 -25.64 -0.56
CA GLU A 18 1.53 -25.65 -0.65
C GLU A 18 2.07 -24.50 -1.52
N ALA A 19 1.46 -24.25 -2.68
CA ALA A 19 1.83 -23.13 -3.55
C ALA A 19 1.61 -21.78 -2.85
N SER A 20 0.47 -21.61 -2.18
CA SER A 20 0.16 -20.41 -1.40
C SER A 20 1.15 -20.20 -0.25
N HIS A 21 1.60 -21.27 0.41
CA HIS A 21 2.63 -21.18 1.44
C HIS A 21 3.96 -20.67 0.89
N LYS A 22 4.43 -21.28 -0.21
CA LYS A 22 5.69 -20.90 -0.86
C LYS A 22 5.69 -19.45 -1.36
N VAL A 23 4.59 -18.98 -1.94
CA VAL A 23 4.45 -17.57 -2.35
C VAL A 23 4.56 -16.65 -1.14
N SER A 24 3.88 -16.98 -0.04
CA SER A 24 3.93 -16.21 1.21
C SER A 24 5.34 -16.11 1.78
N GLU A 25 6.11 -17.20 1.76
CA GLU A 25 7.49 -17.22 2.26
C GLU A 25 8.40 -16.31 1.44
N VAL A 26 8.24 -16.33 0.11
CA VAL A 26 8.99 -15.46 -0.79
C VAL A 26 8.62 -13.99 -0.55
N GLU A 27 7.32 -13.67 -0.48
CA GLU A 27 6.85 -12.32 -0.22
C GLU A 27 7.35 -11.78 1.12
N GLN A 28 7.28 -12.59 2.18
CA GLN A 28 7.79 -12.19 3.49
C GLN A 28 9.30 -11.90 3.44
N LYS A 29 10.09 -12.78 2.82
CA LYS A 29 11.53 -12.57 2.65
C LYS A 29 11.84 -11.26 1.94
N TYR A 30 11.15 -10.97 0.82
CA TYR A 30 11.39 -9.73 0.07
C TYR A 30 10.83 -8.49 0.78
N ASN A 31 9.79 -8.62 1.60
CA ASN A 31 9.32 -7.52 2.46
C ASN A 31 10.37 -7.13 3.50
N GLU A 32 11.02 -8.11 4.13
CA GLU A 32 12.12 -7.86 5.07
C GLU A 32 13.32 -7.17 4.38
N ILE A 33 13.63 -7.55 3.14
CA ILE A 33 14.69 -6.92 2.34
C ILE A 33 14.31 -5.49 1.88
N ARG A 34 13.05 -5.27 1.47
CA ARG A 34 12.56 -3.96 1.00
C ARG A 34 12.40 -2.95 2.13
N ARG A 35 12.07 -3.38 3.35
CA ARG A 35 11.82 -2.48 4.49
C ARG A 35 12.97 -1.49 4.75
N PRO A 36 14.26 -1.90 4.89
CA PRO A 36 15.35 -0.94 5.09
C PRO A 36 15.54 0.01 3.90
N VAL A 37 15.25 -0.43 2.66
CA VAL A 37 15.29 0.43 1.47
C VAL A 37 14.23 1.52 1.57
N TYR A 38 12.98 1.17 1.91
CA TYR A 38 11.90 2.14 2.07
C TYR A 38 12.14 3.10 3.23
N LEU A 39 12.66 2.62 4.37
CA LEU A 39 13.04 3.48 5.48
C LEU A 39 14.14 4.47 5.09
N ARG A 40 15.14 4.02 4.32
CA ARG A 40 16.20 4.90 3.83
C ARG A 40 15.67 5.92 2.83
N ARG A 41 14.75 5.53 1.94
CA ARG A 41 14.07 6.43 1.01
C ARG A 41 13.28 7.50 1.75
N ASN A 42 12.53 7.13 2.78
CA ASN A 42 11.77 8.08 3.59
C ASN A 42 12.67 9.14 4.25
N GLN A 43 13.83 8.74 4.80
CA GLN A 43 14.81 9.69 5.37
C GLN A 43 15.33 10.72 4.35
N ILE A 44 15.48 10.32 3.09
CA ILE A 44 15.92 11.22 2.02
C ILE A 44 14.77 12.15 1.61
N ILE A 45 13.58 11.60 1.38
CA ILE A 45 12.38 12.35 0.98
C ILE A 45 12.00 13.41 2.02
N GLU A 46 12.17 13.14 3.32
CA GLU A 46 11.89 14.11 4.39
C GLU A 46 12.65 15.45 4.24
N SER A 47 13.76 15.46 3.49
CA SER A 47 14.53 16.68 3.19
C SER A 47 14.03 17.46 1.97
N ILE A 48 13.11 16.89 1.20
CA ILE A 48 12.57 17.47 -0.03
C ILE A 48 11.18 18.07 0.28
N SER A 49 11.09 19.40 0.20
CA SER A 49 9.85 20.12 0.47
C SER A 49 8.74 19.68 -0.48
N GLU A 50 7.54 19.46 0.07
CA GLU A 50 6.31 19.15 -0.69
C GLU A 50 6.40 17.92 -1.62
N PHE A 51 7.41 17.06 -1.45
CA PHE A 51 7.63 15.89 -2.31
C PHE A 51 6.37 15.05 -2.54
N TRP A 52 5.69 14.67 -1.46
CA TRP A 52 4.51 13.83 -1.56
C TRP A 52 3.30 14.57 -2.12
N LEU A 53 3.17 15.88 -1.88
CA LEU A 53 2.11 16.68 -2.51
C LEU A 53 2.31 16.69 -4.03
N SER A 54 3.51 17.01 -4.51
CA SER A 54 3.86 16.98 -5.93
C SER A 54 3.64 15.59 -6.55
N ALA A 55 4.11 14.53 -5.90
CA ALA A 55 3.93 13.17 -6.39
C ALA A 55 2.45 12.75 -6.48
N PHE A 56 1.61 13.15 -5.51
CA PHE A 56 0.17 12.90 -5.57
C PHE A 56 -0.51 13.68 -6.71
N LEU A 57 -0.18 14.96 -6.89
CA LEU A 57 -0.77 15.80 -7.93
C LEU A 57 -0.42 15.34 -9.35
N SER A 58 0.81 14.87 -9.56
CA SER A 58 1.25 14.34 -10.86
C SER A 58 0.65 12.97 -11.20
N HIS A 59 0.13 12.24 -10.20
CA HIS A 59 -0.50 10.96 -10.42
C HIS A 59 -1.93 11.14 -10.94
N LEU A 60 -2.20 10.74 -12.19
CA LEU A 60 -3.46 11.00 -12.91
C LEU A 60 -4.74 10.78 -12.09
N ALA A 61 -4.83 9.66 -11.37
CA ALA A 61 -6.03 9.33 -10.61
C ALA A 61 -6.04 9.86 -9.16
N LEU A 62 -4.88 10.04 -8.50
CA LEU A 62 -4.80 10.51 -7.12
C LEU A 62 -4.85 12.04 -7.04
N GLY A 63 -4.27 12.74 -8.03
CA GLY A 63 -4.31 14.19 -8.12
C GLY A 63 -5.73 14.74 -8.21
N ASP A 64 -6.60 14.06 -8.97
CA ASP A 64 -8.02 14.40 -9.12
C ASP A 64 -8.84 14.21 -7.82
N LEU A 65 -8.30 13.53 -6.81
CA LEU A 65 -8.96 13.33 -5.52
C LEU A 65 -8.72 14.50 -4.54
N LEU A 66 -7.69 15.33 -4.77
CA LEU A 66 -7.31 16.40 -3.86
C LEU A 66 -8.06 17.69 -4.22
N SER A 67 -8.89 18.17 -3.30
CA SER A 67 -9.43 19.54 -3.39
C SER A 67 -8.36 20.59 -3.06
N ASP A 68 -8.61 21.85 -3.41
CA ASP A 68 -7.70 22.97 -3.07
C ASP A 68 -7.40 23.03 -1.55
N GLU A 69 -8.39 22.74 -0.70
CA GLU A 69 -8.19 22.69 0.75
C GLU A 69 -7.34 21.49 1.17
N ASP A 70 -7.51 20.34 0.52
CA ASP A 70 -6.68 19.16 0.79
C ASP A 70 -5.22 19.44 0.43
N GLN A 71 -4.96 20.13 -0.68
CA GLN A 71 -3.61 20.51 -1.09
C GLN A 71 -2.92 21.39 -0.03
N GLU A 72 -3.65 22.34 0.58
CA GLU A 72 -3.11 23.15 1.69
C GLU A 72 -2.77 22.31 2.94
N ILE A 73 -3.51 21.23 3.20
CA ILE A 73 -3.19 20.28 4.27
C ILE A 73 -1.98 19.42 3.89
N PHE A 74 -1.90 18.99 2.63
CA PHE A 74 -0.80 18.18 2.10
C PHE A 74 0.54 18.91 2.09
N LYS A 75 0.58 20.25 2.18
CA LYS A 75 1.83 21.00 2.46
C LYS A 75 2.50 20.60 3.77
N TYR A 76 1.75 20.04 4.71
CA TYR A 76 2.25 19.51 5.99
C TYR A 76 2.51 18.00 5.94
N PHE A 77 2.35 17.36 4.77
CA PHE A 77 2.54 15.92 4.59
C PHE A 77 4.04 15.59 4.49
N VAL A 78 4.56 14.91 5.52
CA VAL A 78 5.99 14.65 5.70
C VAL A 78 6.40 13.32 5.09
N SER A 79 5.68 12.25 5.41
CA SER A 79 6.05 10.91 4.95
C SER A 79 4.86 9.98 4.80
N LEU A 80 4.88 9.24 3.70
CA LEU A 80 4.03 8.07 3.47
C LEU A 80 4.78 6.81 3.96
N ASP A 81 4.05 5.88 4.55
CA ASP A 81 4.58 4.55 4.86
C ASP A 81 3.52 3.48 4.56
N VAL A 82 3.88 2.50 3.73
CA VAL A 82 3.05 1.33 3.47
C VAL A 82 3.77 0.11 4.01
N GLU A 83 3.13 -0.58 4.95
CA GLU A 83 3.70 -1.71 5.68
C GLU A 83 2.74 -2.87 5.65
N ASP A 84 3.16 -3.97 5.02
CA ASP A 84 2.49 -5.26 5.12
C ASP A 84 2.63 -5.80 6.55
N PHE A 85 1.61 -6.51 7.02
CA PHE A 85 1.68 -7.19 8.29
C PHE A 85 2.69 -8.34 8.26
N LYS A 86 3.13 -8.77 9.45
CA LYS A 86 4.12 -9.84 9.58
C LYS A 86 3.70 -11.11 8.84
N ASP A 87 2.42 -11.43 8.91
CA ASP A 87 1.79 -12.36 7.97
C ASP A 87 1.26 -11.56 6.79
N VAL A 88 1.92 -11.67 5.64
CA VAL A 88 1.61 -10.89 4.43
C VAL A 88 0.19 -11.13 3.93
N LYS A 89 -0.40 -12.29 4.24
CA LYS A 89 -1.80 -12.59 3.88
C LYS A 89 -2.80 -11.94 4.81
N SER A 90 -2.37 -11.56 6.02
CA SER A 90 -3.25 -11.00 7.04
C SER A 90 -3.61 -9.54 6.82
N GLY A 91 -2.85 -8.81 5.98
CA GLY A 91 -3.16 -7.41 5.69
C GLY A 91 -1.97 -6.48 5.56
N TYR A 92 -2.28 -5.19 5.47
CA TYR A 92 -1.31 -4.11 5.41
C TYR A 92 -1.90 -2.82 5.99
N SER A 93 -1.04 -1.82 6.20
CA SER A 93 -1.44 -0.48 6.59
C SER A 93 -0.76 0.60 5.76
N ILE A 94 -1.48 1.68 5.53
CA ILE A 94 -1.02 2.89 4.86
C ILE A 94 -1.07 4.02 5.89
N THR A 95 0.08 4.60 6.21
CA THR A 95 0.23 5.65 7.21
C THR A 95 0.76 6.93 6.59
N PHE A 96 0.02 8.01 6.79
CA PHE A 96 0.40 9.36 6.41
C PHE A 96 0.88 10.10 7.66
N THR A 97 2.12 10.59 7.65
CA THR A 97 2.68 11.38 8.76
C THR A 97 2.68 12.86 8.40
N PHE A 98 2.18 13.69 9.30
CA PHE A 98 2.08 15.13 9.14
C PHE A 98 2.90 15.87 10.20
N SER A 99 3.50 17.00 9.80
CA SER A 99 4.06 17.96 10.75
C SER A 99 2.92 18.71 11.48
N PRO A 100 3.21 19.40 12.60
CA PRO A 100 2.23 20.24 13.26
C PRO A 100 1.57 21.21 12.27
N ASN A 101 0.24 21.18 12.19
CA ASN A 101 -0.53 21.91 11.18
C ASN A 101 -1.78 22.57 11.80
N PRO A 102 -2.42 23.56 11.15
CA PRO A 102 -3.57 24.27 11.71
C PRO A 102 -4.92 23.56 11.52
N TYR A 103 -4.97 22.36 10.94
CA TYR A 103 -6.21 21.69 10.52
C TYR A 103 -6.67 20.60 11.49
N PHE A 104 -5.77 19.77 11.98
CA PHE A 104 -6.07 18.70 12.95
C PHE A 104 -4.95 18.53 13.98
N GLU A 105 -5.22 17.74 15.01
CA GLU A 105 -4.26 17.46 16.11
C GLU A 105 -3.37 16.26 15.85
N ASP A 106 -3.85 15.28 15.06
CA ASP A 106 -3.13 14.04 14.81
C ASP A 106 -1.84 14.28 14.01
N THR A 107 -0.77 13.57 14.37
CA THR A 107 0.49 13.60 13.61
C THR A 107 0.58 12.46 12.60
N LYS A 108 -0.29 11.45 12.73
CA LYS A 108 -0.33 10.27 11.86
C LYS A 108 -1.77 9.89 11.58
N LEU A 109 -2.09 9.68 10.31
CA LEU A 109 -3.35 9.14 9.83
C LEU A 109 -3.07 7.78 9.19
N THR A 110 -3.53 6.72 9.83
CA THR A 110 -3.37 5.35 9.33
C THR A 110 -4.70 4.80 8.86
N LYS A 111 -4.68 4.13 7.70
CA LYS A 111 -5.74 3.24 7.22
C LYS A 111 -5.18 1.82 7.14
N ALA A 112 -5.87 0.84 7.72
CA ALA A 112 -5.41 -0.55 7.82
C ALA A 112 -6.45 -1.51 7.24
N PHE A 113 -5.96 -2.48 6.48
CA PHE A 113 -6.73 -3.49 5.77
C PHE A 113 -6.33 -4.83 6.35
N SER A 114 -7.26 -5.52 7.00
CA SER A 114 -7.02 -6.85 7.58
C SER A 114 -7.85 -7.89 6.84
N PHE A 115 -7.22 -9.00 6.48
CA PHE A 115 -7.83 -10.10 5.75
C PHE A 115 -7.82 -11.35 6.65
N SER A 116 -8.96 -12.03 6.71
CA SER A 116 -9.09 -13.30 7.42
C SER A 116 -9.01 -14.48 6.46
N ASP A 117 -8.63 -15.65 6.99
CA ASP A 117 -8.61 -16.92 6.23
C ASP A 117 -9.99 -17.29 5.66
N GLU A 118 -11.06 -16.80 6.28
CA GLU A 118 -12.45 -17.00 5.84
C GLU A 118 -12.88 -16.02 4.73
N GLY A 119 -11.97 -15.14 4.28
CA GLY A 119 -12.21 -14.17 3.21
C GLY A 119 -12.89 -12.87 3.67
N ALA A 120 -13.16 -12.69 4.97
CA ALA A 120 -13.65 -11.44 5.49
C ALA A 120 -12.55 -10.37 5.47
N VAL A 121 -12.91 -9.16 5.04
CA VAL A 121 -12.04 -7.99 4.98
C VAL A 121 -12.53 -6.97 6.00
N ASN A 122 -11.62 -6.52 6.88
CA ASN A 122 -11.88 -5.45 7.83
C ASN A 122 -11.02 -4.23 7.47
N ILE A 123 -11.68 -3.09 7.22
CA ILE A 123 -11.02 -1.83 6.90
C ILE A 123 -11.24 -0.86 8.05
N THR A 124 -10.14 -0.47 8.71
CA THR A 124 -10.15 0.55 9.77
C THR A 124 -9.35 1.76 9.33
N GLY A 125 -9.69 2.93 9.87
CA GLY A 125 -8.94 4.14 9.62
C GLY A 125 -9.01 5.12 10.78
N THR A 126 -8.06 6.05 10.77
CA THR A 126 -7.91 7.03 11.85
C THR A 126 -9.06 8.03 11.84
N SER A 127 -9.76 8.16 12.96
CA SER A 127 -10.75 9.22 13.15
C SER A 127 -10.06 10.54 13.43
N ILE A 128 -10.05 11.43 12.43
CA ILE A 128 -9.28 12.68 12.45
C ILE A 128 -9.88 13.67 13.46
N LYS A 129 -9.03 14.19 14.34
CA LYS A 129 -9.36 15.22 15.33
C LYS A 129 -9.18 16.61 14.74
N TRP A 130 -10.18 17.03 13.97
CA TRP A 130 -10.21 18.35 13.36
C TRP A 130 -10.24 19.46 14.41
N LYS A 131 -9.46 20.52 14.15
CA LYS A 131 -9.49 21.76 14.93
C LYS A 131 -10.75 22.56 14.62
N GLU A 132 -11.07 23.51 15.49
CA GLU A 132 -12.29 24.30 15.40
C GLU A 132 -12.45 24.97 14.02
N GLY A 133 -13.59 24.73 13.37
CA GLY A 133 -13.91 25.29 12.04
C GLY A 133 -13.17 24.68 10.86
N LYS A 134 -12.33 23.65 11.04
CA LYS A 134 -11.51 23.02 9.97
C LYS A 134 -12.09 21.74 9.37
N ASN A 135 -13.28 21.34 9.81
CA ASN A 135 -13.94 20.11 9.36
C ASN A 135 -15.00 20.34 8.25
N ILE A 136 -15.03 21.52 7.63
CA ILE A 136 -16.16 21.94 6.78
C ILE A 136 -16.21 21.15 5.47
N ALA A 137 -15.05 20.79 4.89
CA ALA A 137 -14.96 20.03 3.64
C ALA A 137 -15.21 18.50 3.75
N ASN A 138 -15.26 17.93 4.97
CA ASN A 138 -15.51 16.50 5.17
C ASN A 138 -17.01 16.15 5.27
N GLY A 139 -17.91 17.12 5.12
CA GLY A 139 -19.34 16.86 4.95
C GLY A 139 -20.11 16.43 6.20
N ILE A 140 -19.66 16.81 7.41
CA ILE A 140 -20.45 16.58 8.64
C ILE A 140 -21.67 17.52 8.75
N GLU A 141 -21.80 18.53 7.87
CA GLU A 141 -23.07 19.25 7.70
C GLU A 141 -23.84 18.78 6.44
N GLN A 142 -24.92 18.04 6.73
CA GLN A 142 -26.10 17.73 5.90
C GLN A 142 -26.03 16.56 4.91
N LYS A 143 -26.69 15.47 5.33
CA LYS A 143 -27.23 14.40 4.48
C LYS A 143 -27.96 14.97 3.25
N LYS A 144 -27.35 14.93 2.07
CA LYS A 144 -28.10 14.90 0.80
C LYS A 144 -27.89 13.56 0.12
N LYS A 145 -29.00 12.83 -0.02
CA LYS A 145 -29.14 11.61 -0.81
C LYS A 145 -28.88 11.96 -2.29
N GLY A 146 -27.86 11.38 -2.89
CA GLY A 146 -27.58 11.48 -4.33
C GLY A 146 -26.58 10.42 -4.77
N LYS A 147 -26.88 9.71 -5.86
CA LYS A 147 -26.11 8.58 -6.38
C LYS A 147 -24.72 9.00 -6.90
N LYS A 148 -23.71 8.21 -6.47
CA LYS A 148 -22.39 7.87 -7.06
C LYS A 148 -21.82 8.82 -8.15
N ARG A 149 -20.90 9.67 -7.72
CA ARG A 149 -19.53 9.78 -8.28
C ARG A 149 -18.56 9.51 -7.10
N PRO A 150 -17.46 8.76 -7.25
CA PRO A 150 -16.75 8.26 -6.07
C PRO A 150 -16.08 9.34 -5.22
N TYR A 151 -15.49 10.39 -5.79
CA TYR A 151 -14.68 11.33 -4.98
C TYR A 151 -14.67 12.80 -5.42
N ALA A 152 -15.20 13.13 -6.60
CA ALA A 152 -15.20 14.51 -7.09
C ALA A 152 -16.15 15.42 -6.27
N GLY A 153 -15.61 16.13 -5.28
CA GLY A 153 -16.30 17.17 -4.50
C GLY A 153 -16.34 16.96 -2.98
N THR A 154 -15.68 15.93 -2.44
CA THR A 154 -15.50 15.71 -1.00
C THR A 154 -14.02 15.64 -0.67
N SER A 155 -13.60 16.14 0.49
CA SER A 155 -12.19 16.10 0.92
C SER A 155 -11.61 14.68 0.89
N PHE A 156 -10.38 14.54 0.41
CA PHE A 156 -9.62 13.28 0.41
C PHE A 156 -9.57 12.64 1.80
N PHE A 157 -9.47 13.44 2.87
CA PHE A 157 -9.34 12.97 4.24
C PHE A 157 -10.54 12.16 4.74
N ARG A 158 -11.68 12.22 4.04
CA ARG A 158 -12.82 11.33 4.26
C ARG A 158 -12.46 9.85 4.09
N TRP A 159 -11.50 9.53 3.22
CA TRP A 159 -11.04 8.15 2.97
C TRP A 159 -10.58 7.44 4.24
N PHE A 160 -10.05 8.15 5.24
CA PHE A 160 -9.68 7.58 6.54
C PHE A 160 -10.87 7.24 7.44
N SER A 161 -12.04 7.85 7.21
CA SER A 161 -13.26 7.57 7.96
C SER A 161 -14.14 6.50 7.30
N GLU A 162 -13.81 6.09 6.08
CA GLU A 162 -14.54 5.07 5.34
C GLU A 162 -14.09 3.68 5.78
N THR A 163 -14.92 3.07 6.61
CA THR A 163 -14.73 1.71 7.12
C THR A 163 -15.72 0.77 6.44
N HIS A 164 -15.26 -0.42 6.03
CA HIS A 164 -16.11 -1.48 5.53
C HIS A 164 -15.95 -2.72 6.39
N GLU A 165 -17.07 -3.24 6.87
CA GLU A 165 -17.22 -4.59 7.40
C GLU A 165 -18.19 -5.29 6.45
N ASN A 166 -17.68 -6.01 5.45
CA ASN A 166 -18.53 -6.72 4.49
C ASN A 166 -18.24 -8.22 4.54
N ASP A 167 -19.29 -9.01 4.77
CA ASP A 167 -19.29 -10.44 4.54
C ASP A 167 -19.32 -10.71 3.03
N MET A 168 -18.18 -11.15 2.50
CA MET A 168 -18.07 -12.18 1.46
C MET A 168 -18.81 -12.05 0.11
N SER A 169 -19.29 -10.88 -0.35
CA SER A 169 -19.99 -10.83 -1.66
C SER A 169 -19.50 -9.89 -2.76
N GLU A 170 -18.61 -8.93 -2.50
CA GLU A 170 -17.91 -8.20 -3.57
C GLU A 170 -16.56 -7.79 -2.98
N ILE A 171 -15.43 -8.31 -3.49
CA ILE A 171 -14.11 -7.77 -3.20
C ILE A 171 -14.08 -6.39 -3.89
N ALA A 172 -14.71 -5.40 -3.27
CA ALA A 172 -14.44 -4.01 -3.58
C ALA A 172 -13.05 -3.76 -2.99
N THR A 173 -12.01 -3.98 -3.81
CA THR A 173 -10.69 -3.47 -3.46
C THR A 173 -10.81 -1.94 -3.36
N ASP A 174 -10.14 -1.38 -2.36
CA ASP A 174 -10.15 0.06 -2.17
C ASP A 174 -9.20 0.66 -3.23
N GLU A 175 -9.77 1.20 -4.31
CA GLU A 175 -9.01 1.71 -5.46
C GLU A 175 -7.92 2.71 -5.04
N VAL A 176 -8.17 3.52 -4.01
CA VAL A 176 -7.18 4.48 -3.50
C VAL A 176 -6.04 3.76 -2.79
N ALA A 177 -6.36 2.73 -1.99
CA ALA A 177 -5.34 1.91 -1.36
C ALA A 177 -4.48 1.16 -2.39
N ASP A 178 -5.09 0.62 -3.44
CA ASP A 178 -4.40 -0.08 -4.53
C ASP A 178 -3.48 0.87 -5.29
N MET A 179 -3.95 2.06 -5.67
CA MET A 179 -3.12 3.09 -6.31
C MET A 179 -1.92 3.48 -5.43
N ILE A 180 -2.14 3.65 -4.13
CA ILE A 180 -1.06 3.98 -3.22
C ILE A 180 -0.07 2.82 -3.08
N LYS A 181 -0.54 1.61 -2.79
CA LYS A 181 0.32 0.47 -2.43
C LYS A 181 1.05 -0.12 -3.65
N GLU A 182 0.38 -0.24 -4.78
CA GLU A 182 0.89 -0.96 -5.95
C GLU A 182 1.53 -0.04 -7.01
N ASP A 183 1.24 1.26 -6.99
CA ASP A 183 1.75 2.21 -8.00
C ASP A 183 2.60 3.35 -7.39
N LEU A 184 2.00 4.22 -6.57
CA LEU A 184 2.70 5.39 -6.03
C LEU A 184 3.82 5.00 -5.07
N TRP A 185 3.57 4.08 -4.13
CA TRP A 185 4.51 3.73 -3.07
C TRP A 185 5.76 3.01 -3.58
N PRO A 186 5.71 2.05 -4.51
CA PRO A 186 6.91 1.40 -5.03
C PRO A 186 7.85 2.38 -5.72
N ASN A 187 7.33 3.33 -6.51
CA ASN A 187 8.14 4.29 -7.25
C ASN A 187 7.52 5.71 -7.28
N PRO A 188 7.61 6.48 -6.18
CA PRO A 188 7.03 7.82 -6.12
C PRO A 188 7.83 8.85 -6.93
N LEU A 189 9.10 8.56 -7.23
CA LEU A 189 9.96 9.45 -8.02
C LEU A 189 9.45 9.62 -9.45
N LYS A 190 8.87 8.57 -10.05
CA LYS A 190 8.20 8.64 -11.35
C LYS A 190 7.17 9.78 -11.42
N TYR A 191 6.46 10.03 -10.32
CA TYR A 191 5.42 11.07 -10.27
C TYR A 191 5.98 12.42 -9.84
N PHE A 192 6.97 12.43 -8.95
CA PHE A 192 7.66 13.66 -8.57
C PHE A 192 8.44 14.29 -9.74
N ASN A 193 9.14 13.47 -10.53
CA ASN A 193 9.95 13.90 -11.66
C ASN A 193 9.14 14.17 -12.93
N ASN A 194 7.85 13.82 -12.98
CA ASN A 194 7.03 14.05 -14.18
C ASN A 194 6.70 15.54 -14.44
N GLU A 195 7.12 16.47 -13.58
CA GLU A 195 7.24 17.90 -13.96
C GLU A 195 8.50 18.19 -14.80
N ALA A 196 9.49 17.29 -14.80
CA ALA A 196 10.77 17.38 -15.50
C ALA A 196 10.89 16.44 -16.72
N ASP A 197 10.13 15.34 -16.79
CA ASP A 197 10.19 14.34 -17.86
C ASP A 197 9.29 14.68 -19.08
N GLU A 198 9.31 15.94 -19.53
CA GLU A 198 9.03 16.26 -20.94
C GLU A 198 10.30 16.14 -21.82
N ASP A 199 11.43 15.60 -21.32
CA ASP A 199 12.62 15.34 -22.13
C ASP A 199 13.38 14.07 -21.67
N ASP A 200 13.40 13.07 -22.57
CA ASP A 200 14.25 11.88 -22.69
C ASP A 200 15.46 11.74 -21.74
N SER A 201 15.52 10.62 -21.00
CA SER A 201 16.74 9.79 -20.96
C SER A 201 16.46 8.37 -20.47
N ASP A 202 16.46 7.44 -21.42
CA ASP A 202 16.67 6.02 -21.16
C ASP A 202 18.09 5.83 -20.58
N GLU A 203 18.20 5.46 -19.31
CA GLU A 203 19.43 4.86 -18.77
C GLU A 203 19.13 3.40 -18.40
N ASP A 204 19.40 2.51 -19.37
CA ASP A 204 19.61 1.08 -19.16
C ASP A 204 20.82 0.89 -18.23
N ASP A 205 20.58 0.60 -16.95
CA ASP A 205 21.62 0.13 -16.03
C ASP A 205 21.63 -1.40 -16.01
N ASP A 206 22.41 -1.97 -16.93
CA ASP A 206 22.73 -3.40 -17.02
C ASP A 206 23.60 -3.83 -15.82
N GLY A 207 22.95 -4.07 -14.68
CA GLY A 207 23.57 -4.69 -13.51
C GLY A 207 23.80 -6.19 -13.72
N GLU A 208 24.91 -6.58 -14.34
CA GLU A 208 25.39 -7.98 -14.33
C GLU A 208 25.62 -8.45 -12.88
N HIS A 209 24.76 -9.36 -12.41
CA HIS A 209 24.95 -10.07 -11.14
C HIS A 209 25.64 -11.40 -11.43
N ASP A 210 26.96 -11.42 -11.24
CA ASP A 210 27.78 -12.64 -11.20
C ASP A 210 27.44 -13.41 -9.92
N PHE A 211 26.74 -14.53 -10.05
CA PHE A 211 26.50 -15.46 -8.95
C PHE A 211 27.59 -16.53 -9.01
N ASP A 212 28.64 -16.34 -8.20
CA ASP A 212 29.62 -17.39 -7.91
C ASP A 212 28.91 -18.57 -7.23
N ASP A 213 28.89 -19.69 -7.95
CA ASP A 213 28.36 -21.00 -7.54
C ASP A 213 29.45 -21.75 -6.77
N GLU A 214 29.46 -21.65 -5.44
CA GLU A 214 30.29 -22.54 -4.62
C GLU A 214 29.58 -23.89 -4.43
N GLU A 215 29.90 -24.83 -5.33
CA GLU A 215 29.63 -26.26 -5.19
C GLU A 215 30.12 -26.78 -3.83
N ASN A 216 29.19 -27.26 -3.01
CA ASN A 216 29.53 -28.03 -1.81
C ASN A 216 29.80 -29.49 -2.22
N ASP A 217 31.10 -29.80 -2.26
CA ASP A 217 31.66 -31.15 -2.35
C ASP A 217 31.16 -32.01 -1.17
N TYR A 218 30.32 -33.00 -1.45
CA TYR A 218 29.98 -34.06 -0.49
C TYR A 218 31.08 -35.12 -0.55
N ASP A 219 31.99 -35.07 0.42
CA ASP A 219 33.04 -36.05 0.66
C ASP A 219 32.44 -37.45 0.95
N ASP A 220 32.74 -38.38 0.05
CA ASP A 220 32.47 -39.81 0.12
C ASP A 220 33.57 -40.48 0.95
N SER A 221 33.22 -40.96 2.15
CA SER A 221 34.06 -41.86 2.95
C SER A 221 33.21 -42.59 3.99
N ASP A 222 32.81 -43.83 3.70
CA ASP A 222 33.56 -44.97 4.27
C ASP A 222 33.03 -46.31 3.73
N GLU A 223 33.92 -47.01 3.05
CA GLU A 223 33.75 -48.37 2.56
C GLU A 223 34.41 -49.36 3.53
N SER A 224 33.57 -50.22 4.15
CA SER A 224 33.82 -51.67 4.40
C SER A 224 34.90 -52.08 5.43
N PRO A 225 34.97 -53.36 5.88
CA PRO A 225 34.33 -54.60 5.39
C PRO A 225 33.36 -55.33 6.32
#